data_AF-A0A353DSZ7-F1
#
_entry.id   AF-A0A353DSZ7-F1
#
_cell.length_a   1.000
_cell.length_b   1.000
_cell.length_c   1.000
_cell.angle_alpha   90.00
_cell.angle_beta   90.00
_cell.angle_gamma   90.00
#
_symmetry.space_group_name_H-M   'P 1'
#
loop_
_entity.id
_entity.type
_entity.pdbx_description
1 polymer ?
#
loop_
_entity_poly.entity_id
_entity_poly.type
_entity_poly.pdbx_seq_one_letter_code
_entity_poly.pdbx_strand_id
1 'polypeptide(L)'
;MVPAIKNAGMIFVGELSHEVLGDYVAGPSHVMPTAGTARFNSGLGVLSFLKAMPVVTIDSDDSLKLGHVASVIAREEGLTGHAEAAEIRIELT
;
A
#
# COMPACT_ATOMS: atom_id res chain seq x y z
N MET A 1 4.98 27.29 -6.42
CA MET A 1 5.68 26.90 -5.16
C MET A 1 5.11 25.62 -4.56
N VAL A 2 3.79 25.49 -4.36
CA VAL A 2 3.16 24.27 -3.81
C VAL A 2 3.63 22.97 -4.51
N PRO A 3 3.71 22.87 -5.86
CA PRO A 3 4.16 21.64 -6.51
C PRO A 3 5.61 21.23 -6.22
N ALA A 4 6.44 22.11 -5.68
CA ALA A 4 7.83 21.83 -5.33
C ALA A 4 7.98 21.29 -3.88
N ILE A 5 6.93 21.41 -3.05
CA ILE A 5 6.96 20.92 -1.66
C ILE A 5 6.74 19.42 -1.66
N LYS A 6 7.69 18.68 -1.09
CA LYS A 6 7.65 17.21 -1.03
C LYS A 6 7.10 16.66 0.29
N ASN A 7 7.34 17.35 1.41
CA ASN A 7 7.00 16.87 2.75
C ASN A 7 6.31 17.97 3.56
N ALA A 8 5.02 17.81 3.84
CA ALA A 8 4.23 18.70 4.70
C ALA A 8 3.02 17.92 5.24
N GLY A 9 2.60 18.17 6.48
CA GLY A 9 1.36 17.60 7.02
C GLY A 9 0.13 18.24 6.38
N MET A 10 0.11 19.58 6.34
CA MET A 10 -0.90 20.39 5.66
C MET A 10 -0.21 21.62 5.06
N ILE A 11 -0.74 22.13 3.93
CA ILE A 11 -0.25 23.37 3.31
C ILE A 11 -1.40 24.36 3.28
N PHE A 12 -1.18 25.53 3.88
CA PHE A 12 -2.10 26.65 3.84
C PHE A 12 -1.61 27.70 2.82
N VAL A 13 -2.48 28.20 1.96
CA VAL A 13 -2.10 29.05 0.81
C VAL A 13 -2.94 30.32 0.77
N GLY A 14 -2.28 31.47 0.86
CA GLY A 14 -2.93 32.79 0.86
C GLY A 14 -3.07 33.39 2.25
N GLU A 15 -3.14 34.72 2.34
CA GLU A 15 -3.07 35.49 3.59
C GLU A 15 -4.19 35.15 4.58
N LEU A 16 -5.38 34.80 4.08
CA LEU A 16 -6.55 34.49 4.89
C LEU A 16 -6.70 33.00 5.23
N SER A 17 -5.79 32.15 4.75
CA SER A 17 -5.76 30.73 5.07
C SER A 17 -4.83 30.49 6.26
N HIS A 18 -5.22 30.96 7.45
CA HIS A 18 -4.41 30.75 8.66
C HIS A 18 -4.61 29.32 9.22
N GLU A 19 -3.58 28.81 9.89
CA GLU A 19 -3.51 27.41 10.33
C GLU A 19 -4.69 26.99 11.24
N VAL A 20 -5.14 27.89 12.10
CA VAL A 20 -6.32 27.73 12.96
C VAL A 20 -7.58 27.29 12.18
N LEU A 21 -7.74 27.67 10.90
CA LEU A 21 -8.88 27.17 10.11
C LEU A 21 -8.78 25.65 9.90
N GLY A 22 -7.58 25.14 9.65
CA GLY A 22 -7.30 23.70 9.49
C GLY A 22 -7.50 22.91 10.78
N ASP A 23 -7.31 23.57 11.93
CA ASP A 23 -7.52 22.95 13.23
C ASP A 23 -9.00 22.73 13.57
N TYR A 24 -9.91 23.51 13.01
CA TYR A 24 -11.29 23.53 13.48
C TYR A 24 -12.34 23.35 12.39
N VAL A 25 -12.27 24.09 11.28
CA VAL A 25 -13.44 24.28 10.39
C VAL A 25 -13.18 24.05 8.91
N ALA A 26 -11.92 23.94 8.47
CA ALA A 26 -11.59 23.75 7.06
C ALA A 26 -11.97 22.35 6.54
N GLY A 27 -12.08 21.35 7.43
CA GLY A 27 -12.53 20.00 7.11
C GLY A 27 -11.49 18.89 7.27
N PRO A 28 -10.23 19.04 6.82
CA PRO A 28 -9.18 18.03 7.05
C PRO A 28 -8.95 17.77 8.55
N SER A 29 -8.53 16.55 8.92
CA SER A 29 -8.13 16.28 10.30
C SER A 29 -6.88 17.09 10.67
N HIS A 30 -6.85 17.66 11.86
CA HIS A 30 -5.64 18.31 12.39
C HIS A 30 -4.65 17.34 13.07
N VAL A 31 -4.94 16.04 13.07
CA VAL A 31 -4.01 15.01 13.56
C VAL A 31 -2.97 14.77 12.48
N MET A 32 -1.89 15.54 12.54
CA MET A 32 -0.87 15.62 11.50
C MET A 32 0.49 15.03 11.91
N PRO A 33 1.34 14.60 10.95
CA PRO A 33 2.69 14.14 11.25
C PRO A 33 3.56 15.26 11.82
N THR A 34 4.18 15.03 12.98
CA THR A 34 5.10 15.97 13.65
C THR A 34 6.53 15.43 13.67
N ALA A 35 7.50 16.20 14.19
CA ALA A 35 8.89 15.76 14.38
C ALA A 35 9.55 15.10 13.14
N GLY A 36 9.28 15.64 11.94
CA GLY A 36 9.89 15.17 10.68
C GLY A 36 9.24 13.92 10.08
N THR A 37 8.13 13.44 10.65
CA THR A 37 7.42 12.24 10.17
C THR A 37 6.60 12.48 8.91
N ALA A 38 6.34 13.73 8.51
CA ALA A 38 5.73 14.08 7.21
C ALA A 38 6.55 13.62 5.98
N ARG A 39 7.78 13.12 6.20
CA ARG A 39 8.61 12.47 5.17
C ARG A 39 8.13 11.07 4.78
N PHE A 40 7.32 10.42 5.62
CA PHE A 40 6.90 9.02 5.42
C PHE A 40 5.49 8.70 5.95
N ASN A 41 4.86 9.61 6.70
CA ASN A 41 3.49 9.48 7.19
C ASN A 41 2.59 10.55 6.58
N SER A 42 1.30 10.22 6.46
CA SER A 42 0.22 11.14 6.11
C SER A 42 -0.53 11.59 7.38
N GLY A 43 -1.27 12.70 7.26
CA GLY A 43 -2.27 13.05 8.28
C GLY A 43 -3.35 11.99 8.45
N LEU A 44 -4.02 12.00 9.59
CA LEU A 44 -5.13 11.10 9.88
C LEU A 44 -6.25 11.31 8.85
N GLY A 45 -6.73 10.22 8.27
CA GLY A 45 -7.84 10.26 7.33
C GLY A 45 -8.61 8.95 7.34
N VAL A 46 -9.63 8.83 6.48
CA VAL A 46 -10.47 7.63 6.40
C VAL A 46 -9.62 6.37 6.20
N LEU A 47 -8.57 6.45 5.36
CA LEU A 47 -7.67 5.33 5.08
C LEU A 47 -6.93 4.82 6.33
N SER A 48 -6.73 5.66 7.37
CA SER A 48 -6.13 5.24 8.63
C SER A 48 -7.00 4.25 9.41
N PHE A 49 -8.30 4.19 9.10
CA PHE A 49 -9.28 3.29 9.73
C PHE A 49 -9.70 2.14 8.80
N LEU A 50 -9.16 2.09 7.59
CA LEU A 50 -9.43 1.01 6.64
C LEU A 50 -8.22 0.08 6.55
N LYS A 51 -8.51 -1.20 6.30
CA LYS A 51 -7.49 -2.19 5.95
C LYS A 51 -7.71 -2.62 4.50
N ALA A 52 -6.69 -2.41 3.66
CA ALA A 52 -6.69 -2.99 2.32
C ALA A 52 -6.44 -4.50 2.41
N MET A 53 -7.28 -5.29 1.73
CA MET A 53 -7.15 -6.74 1.64
C MET A 53 -7.17 -7.15 0.16
N PRO A 54 -6.03 -7.56 -0.42
CA PRO A 54 -6.01 -8.08 -1.78
C PRO A 54 -6.81 -9.38 -1.88
N VAL A 55 -7.55 -9.53 -2.96
CA VAL A 55 -8.24 -10.78 -3.34
C VAL A 55 -7.68 -11.22 -4.67
N VAL A 56 -7.22 -12.47 -4.75
CA VAL A 56 -6.63 -13.05 -5.95
C VAL A 56 -7.51 -14.21 -6.41
N THR A 57 -7.90 -14.16 -7.67
CA THR A 57 -8.62 -15.24 -8.36
C THR A 57 -7.97 -15.41 -9.71
N ILE A 58 -7.54 -16.63 -10.02
CA ILE A 58 -6.79 -16.97 -11.23
C ILE A 58 -7.55 -18.10 -11.91
N ASP A 59 -7.70 -17.99 -13.22
CA ASP A 59 -8.23 -19.06 -14.05
C ASP A 59 -7.36 -20.32 -13.96
N SER A 60 -7.93 -21.50 -14.21
CA SER A 60 -7.17 -22.75 -14.15
C SER A 60 -5.96 -22.75 -15.08
N ASP A 61 -6.11 -22.31 -16.33
CA ASP A 61 -5.03 -22.40 -17.32
C ASP A 61 -3.87 -21.47 -16.97
N ASP A 62 -4.17 -20.29 -16.45
CA ASP A 62 -3.16 -19.34 -16.01
C ASP A 62 -2.51 -19.76 -14.69
N SER A 63 -3.28 -20.36 -13.78
CA SER A 63 -2.77 -20.92 -12.52
C SER A 63 -1.72 -22.00 -12.78
N LEU A 64 -1.95 -22.88 -13.76
CA LEU A 64 -0.99 -23.93 -14.12
C LEU A 64 0.31 -23.34 -14.69
N LYS A 65 0.22 -22.38 -15.62
CA LYS A 65 1.40 -21.67 -16.17
C LYS A 65 2.20 -20.97 -15.08
N LEU A 66 1.53 -20.25 -14.18
CA LEU A 66 2.16 -19.57 -13.06
C LEU A 66 2.73 -20.55 -12.03
N GLY A 67 2.10 -21.70 -11.84
CA GLY A 67 2.57 -22.78 -10.98
C GLY A 67 3.96 -23.28 -11.38
N HIS A 68 4.23 -23.42 -12.69
CA HIS A 68 5.56 -23.79 -13.18
C HIS A 68 6.63 -22.76 -12.78
N VAL A 69 6.34 -21.47 -12.97
CA VAL A 69 7.26 -20.39 -12.63
C VAL A 69 7.47 -20.32 -11.11
N ALA A 70 6.40 -20.44 -10.34
CA ALA A 70 6.44 -20.42 -8.88
C ALA A 70 7.26 -21.60 -8.31
N SER A 71 7.14 -22.79 -8.89
CA SER A 71 7.96 -23.96 -8.51
C SER A 71 9.44 -23.68 -8.69
N VAL A 72 9.87 -23.16 -9.84
CA VAL A 72 11.29 -22.88 -10.11
C VAL A 72 11.84 -21.89 -9.08
N ILE A 73 11.14 -20.79 -8.84
CA ILE A 73 11.57 -19.79 -7.84
C ILE A 73 11.63 -20.43 -6.44
N ALA A 74 10.61 -21.18 -6.05
CA ALA A 74 10.55 -21.81 -4.73
C ALA A 74 11.65 -22.88 -4.54
N ARG A 75 12.05 -23.60 -5.58
CA ARG A 75 13.19 -24.55 -5.53
C ARG A 75 14.51 -23.80 -5.34
N GLU A 76 14.74 -22.70 -6.07
CA GLU A 76 15.94 -21.87 -5.93
C GLU A 76 16.04 -21.19 -4.55
N GLU A 77 14.90 -20.85 -3.94
CA GLU A 77 14.83 -20.33 -2.57
C GLU A 77 14.96 -21.42 -1.48
N GLY A 78 15.01 -22.71 -1.87
CA GLY A 78 15.04 -23.84 -0.92
C GLY A 78 13.70 -24.12 -0.22
N LEU A 79 12.60 -23.50 -0.67
CA LEU A 79 11.26 -23.65 -0.13
C LEU A 79 10.53 -24.84 -0.79
N THR A 80 11.02 -26.05 -0.56
CA THR A 80 10.53 -27.28 -1.24
C THR A 80 9.02 -27.49 -1.11
N GLY A 81 8.42 -27.24 0.05
CA GLY A 81 6.98 -27.37 0.24
C GLY A 81 6.14 -26.39 -0.58
N HIS A 82 6.66 -25.20 -0.90
CA HIS A 82 5.98 -24.27 -1.81
C HIS A 82 6.07 -24.76 -3.25
N ALA A 83 7.23 -25.27 -3.65
CA ALA A 83 7.44 -25.81 -4.99
C ALA A 83 6.53 -27.02 -5.24
N GLU A 84 6.50 -27.97 -4.31
CA GLU A 84 5.66 -29.17 -4.40
C GLU A 84 4.17 -28.83 -4.41
N ALA A 85 3.75 -27.81 -3.66
CA ALA A 85 2.37 -27.32 -3.70
C ALA A 85 1.98 -26.74 -5.08
N ALA A 86 2.93 -26.13 -5.80
CA ALA A 86 2.69 -25.68 -7.17
C ALA A 86 2.71 -26.85 -8.17
N GLU A 87 3.69 -27.74 -8.06
CA GLU A 87 3.88 -28.91 -8.93
C GLU A 87 2.71 -29.88 -8.88
N ILE A 88 2.19 -30.20 -7.68
CA ILE A 88 1.09 -31.17 -7.55
C ILE A 88 -0.17 -30.74 -8.32
N ARG A 89 -0.43 -29.44 -8.46
CA ARG A 89 -1.59 -28.93 -9.20
C ARG A 89 -1.43 -29.11 -10.71
N ILE A 90 -0.20 -29.08 -11.20
CA ILE A 90 0.14 -29.39 -12.59
C ILE A 90 -0.06 -30.88 -12.86
N GLU A 91 0.35 -31.74 -11.92
CA GLU A 91 0.22 -33.20 -12.05
C GLU A 91 -1.23 -33.71 -12.00
N LEU A 92 -2.17 -32.94 -11.42
CA LEU A 92 -3.59 -33.28 -11.36
C LEU A 92 -4.35 -33.10 -12.68
N THR A 93 -3.70 -32.51 -13.70
CA THR A 93 -4.30 -32.22 -15.01
C THR A 93 -3.78 -33.20 -16.06
#